data_AF-A0A061B7H1-F1
#
_entry.id   AF-A0A061B7H1-F1
#
_cell.length_a   1.000
_cell.length_b   1.000
_cell.length_c   1.000
_cell.angle_alpha   90.00
_cell.angle_beta   90.00
_cell.angle_gamma   90.00
#
_symmetry.space_group_name_H-M   'P 1'
#
loop_
_entity.id
_entity.type
_entity.pdbx_description
1 polymer ?
#
loop_
_entity_poly.entity_id
_entity_poly.type
_entity_poly.pdbx_seq_one_letter_code
_entity_poly.pdbx_strand_id
1 'polypeptide(L)'
;MSEKQAVQAELKMQMAGVAEYVLSAFEERLLYLETVNGDAPAPELRQLRDRYLEVRPRFNRMLVAIGKVAAAYELGERHHDFDSLVHLSNDPTHGSPSRIRSYLDQYRRDFAFPLYRFYLDQGKLRTLLEPEEAHRPLLIAFLDSTDDNKLAWINDVAIDRFDHASLALSTEAAEEPSVATKKLMLSLSKLAQVAQLDQQAFEGEDVQRALEAVDDNLDLVNTQQNLSTFFSSLLSGTEMRMPSTEQGEVVAARIASALTDRPALAQRSGERLACRGRLSSLCSACFDVQRTPHTTSCATGRLRFGSS
;
A
#
# COMPACT_ATOMS: atom_id res chain seq x y z
N MET A 1 11.31 -8.72 53.38
CA MET A 1 11.17 -7.57 52.47
C MET A 1 11.31 -6.29 53.29
N SER A 2 12.09 -5.32 52.82
CA SER A 2 12.24 -4.01 53.49
C SER A 2 10.91 -3.24 53.41
N GLU A 3 10.52 -2.53 54.46
CA GLU A 3 9.31 -1.69 54.52
C GLU A 3 9.18 -0.76 53.29
N LYS A 4 10.32 -0.25 52.79
CA LYS A 4 10.39 0.56 51.55
C LYS A 4 9.92 -0.19 50.31
N GLN A 5 10.16 -1.50 50.21
CA GLN A 5 9.71 -2.32 49.09
C GLN A 5 8.20 -2.58 49.14
N ALA A 6 7.62 -2.68 50.33
CA ALA A 6 6.17 -2.84 50.51
C ALA A 6 5.43 -1.58 50.06
N VAL A 7 5.87 -0.40 50.52
CA VAL A 7 5.30 0.89 50.11
C VAL A 7 5.43 1.10 48.59
N GLN A 8 6.58 0.74 48.01
CA GLN A 8 6.78 0.85 46.57
C GLN A 8 5.83 -0.10 45.78
N ALA A 9 5.59 -1.30 46.28
CA ALA A 9 4.65 -2.24 45.65
C ALA A 9 3.20 -1.75 45.71
N GLU A 10 2.82 -1.13 46.82
CA GLU A 10 1.50 -0.50 47.02
C GLU A 10 1.29 0.69 46.10
N LEU A 11 2.25 1.62 46.01
CA LEU A 11 2.19 2.74 45.08
C LEU A 11 2.02 2.29 43.63
N LYS A 12 2.78 1.27 43.20
CA LYS A 12 2.65 0.69 41.85
C LYS A 12 1.27 0.09 41.60
N MET A 13 0.62 -0.47 42.62
CA MET A 13 -0.74 -1.00 42.51
C MET A 13 -1.77 0.13 42.41
N GLN A 14 -1.61 1.18 43.22
CA GLN A 14 -2.47 2.37 43.16
C GLN A 14 -2.38 3.05 41.80
N MET A 15 -1.19 3.11 41.18
CA MET A 15 -1.04 3.64 39.82
C MET A 15 -1.88 2.90 38.78
N ALA A 16 -2.03 1.57 38.89
CA ALA A 16 -2.90 0.80 38.01
C ALA A 16 -4.38 1.16 38.22
N GLY A 17 -4.82 1.28 39.47
CA GLY A 17 -6.19 1.70 39.78
C GLY A 17 -6.52 3.12 39.32
N VAL A 18 -5.55 4.05 39.41
CA VAL A 18 -5.70 5.41 38.87
C VAL A 18 -5.83 5.38 37.34
N ALA A 19 -5.02 4.59 36.66
CA ALA A 19 -5.10 4.46 35.20
C ALA A 19 -6.48 3.93 34.76
N GLU A 20 -6.99 2.90 35.42
CA GLU A 20 -8.32 2.34 35.17
C GLU A 20 -9.41 3.39 35.39
N TYR A 21 -9.42 4.08 36.53
CA TYR A 21 -10.42 5.09 36.84
C TYR A 21 -10.42 6.24 35.83
N VAL A 22 -9.23 6.73 35.44
CA VAL A 22 -9.10 7.82 34.47
C VAL A 22 -9.67 7.40 33.12
N LEU A 23 -9.33 6.21 32.62
CA LEU A 23 -9.83 5.73 31.33
C LEU A 23 -11.34 5.47 31.35
N SER A 24 -11.87 4.89 32.44
CA SER A 24 -13.33 4.75 32.61
C SER A 24 -14.04 6.10 32.65
N ALA A 25 -13.48 7.13 33.31
CA ALA A 25 -14.06 8.46 33.32
C ALA A 25 -14.09 9.11 31.92
N PHE A 26 -13.08 8.87 31.08
CA PHE A 26 -13.12 9.28 29.68
C PHE A 26 -14.23 8.58 28.91
N GLU A 27 -14.38 7.27 29.06
CA GLU A 27 -15.41 6.47 28.38
C GLU A 27 -16.83 6.90 28.77
N GLU A 28 -17.08 7.10 30.07
CA GLU A 28 -18.37 7.60 30.56
C GLU A 28 -18.69 8.98 29.98
N ARG A 29 -17.70 9.87 29.91
CA ARG A 29 -17.89 11.21 29.34
C ARG A 29 -18.11 11.16 27.84
N LEU A 30 -17.40 10.29 27.12
CA LEU A 30 -17.59 10.08 25.69
C LEU A 30 -19.01 9.57 25.42
N LEU A 31 -19.45 8.55 26.15
CA LEU A 31 -20.79 7.99 26.03
C LEU A 31 -21.87 9.05 26.36
N TYR A 32 -21.67 9.84 27.41
CA TYR A 32 -22.58 10.96 27.71
C TYR A 32 -22.67 11.95 26.54
N LEU A 33 -21.54 12.38 25.98
CA LEU A 33 -21.54 13.33 24.86
C LEU A 33 -22.15 12.73 23.59
N GLU A 34 -21.98 11.44 23.33
CA GLU A 34 -22.63 10.72 22.23
C GLU A 34 -24.15 10.70 22.40
N THR A 35 -24.63 10.39 23.61
CA THR A 35 -26.08 10.38 23.89
C THR A 35 -26.73 11.76 23.83
N VAL A 36 -26.04 12.82 24.25
CA VAL A 36 -26.59 14.19 24.28
C VAL A 36 -26.56 14.85 22.90
N ASN A 37 -25.50 14.64 22.12
CA ASN A 37 -25.36 15.28 20.82
C ASN A 37 -26.04 14.48 19.68
N GLY A 38 -26.31 13.19 19.88
CA GLY A 38 -26.84 12.32 18.81
C GLY A 38 -25.92 12.35 17.59
N ASP A 39 -26.50 12.55 16.40
CA ASP A 39 -25.75 12.65 15.13
C ASP A 39 -25.18 14.05 14.85
N ALA A 40 -25.36 15.02 15.75
CA ALA A 40 -24.86 16.37 15.53
C ALA A 40 -23.32 16.41 15.62
N PRO A 41 -22.63 17.11 14.71
CA PRO A 41 -21.18 17.23 14.76
C PRO A 41 -20.76 18.06 16.00
N ALA A 42 -20.36 17.38 17.06
CA ALA A 42 -19.89 17.98 18.30
C ALA A 42 -18.34 18.07 18.30
N PRO A 43 -17.74 19.28 18.20
CA PRO A 43 -16.28 19.43 18.22
C PRO A 43 -15.67 18.98 19.56
N GLU A 44 -16.41 19.15 20.67
CA GLU A 44 -15.98 18.70 22.00
C GLU A 44 -15.83 17.16 22.08
N LEU A 45 -16.73 16.42 21.44
CA LEU A 45 -16.68 14.95 21.40
C LEU A 45 -15.43 14.49 20.65
N ARG A 46 -15.13 15.10 19.50
CA ARG A 46 -13.93 14.78 18.71
C ARG A 46 -12.66 15.07 19.52
N GLN A 47 -12.54 16.25 20.10
CA GLN A 47 -11.38 16.64 20.92
C GLN A 47 -11.17 15.68 22.11
N LEU A 48 -12.26 15.28 22.77
CA LEU A 48 -12.17 14.34 23.89
C LEU A 48 -11.74 12.95 23.44
N ARG A 49 -12.26 12.48 22.30
CA ARG A 49 -11.90 11.18 21.72
C ARG A 49 -10.42 11.15 21.31
N ASP A 50 -9.94 12.20 20.66
CA ASP A 50 -8.53 12.34 20.28
C ASP A 50 -7.62 12.31 21.52
N ARG A 51 -8.00 13.05 22.57
CA ARG A 51 -7.25 13.06 23.84
C ARG A 51 -7.28 11.70 24.55
N TYR A 52 -8.39 10.99 24.52
CA TYR A 52 -8.49 9.63 25.06
C TYR A 52 -7.53 8.68 24.32
N LEU A 53 -7.53 8.70 22.99
CA LEU A 53 -6.62 7.88 22.16
C LEU A 53 -5.15 8.23 22.37
N GLU A 54 -4.81 9.48 22.68
CA GLU A 54 -3.43 9.88 23.01
C GLU A 54 -2.99 9.39 24.40
N VAL A 55 -3.88 9.45 25.38
CA VAL A 55 -3.58 9.16 26.79
C VAL A 55 -3.55 7.65 27.08
N ARG A 56 -4.43 6.88 26.44
CA ARG A 56 -4.56 5.43 26.63
C ARG A 56 -3.23 4.64 26.50
N PRO A 57 -2.46 4.77 25.39
CA PRO A 57 -1.20 4.05 25.26
C PRO A 57 -0.11 4.53 26.23
N ARG A 58 -0.18 5.76 26.73
CA ARG A 58 0.78 6.28 27.73
C ARG A 58 0.64 5.56 29.07
N PHE A 59 -0.59 5.31 29.53
CA PHE A 59 -0.82 4.55 30.76
C PHE A 59 -0.34 3.11 30.61
N ASN A 60 -0.64 2.46 29.48
CA ASN A 60 -0.18 1.10 29.23
C ASN A 60 1.37 1.00 29.30
N ARG A 61 2.07 1.87 28.55
CA ARG A 61 3.55 1.94 28.57
C ARG A 61 4.12 2.23 29.96
N MET A 62 3.47 3.11 30.73
CA MET A 62 3.87 3.42 32.10
C MET A 62 3.76 2.18 33.00
N LEU A 63 2.67 1.42 32.91
CA LEU A 63 2.46 0.20 33.70
C LEU A 63 3.49 -0.88 33.37
N VAL A 64 3.85 -1.02 32.08
CA VAL A 64 4.94 -1.91 31.65
C VAL A 64 6.28 -1.45 32.25
N ALA A 65 6.59 -0.16 32.17
CA ALA A 65 7.85 0.40 32.69
C ALA A 65 8.03 0.21 34.21
N ILE A 66 6.95 0.24 35.00
CA ILE A 66 7.00 -0.02 36.45
C ILE A 66 7.01 -1.53 36.79
N GLY A 67 6.97 -2.41 35.79
CA GLY A 67 6.97 -3.87 35.93
C GLY A 67 5.59 -4.47 36.26
N LYS A 68 4.50 -3.72 36.07
CA LYS A 68 3.12 -4.18 36.28
C LYS A 68 2.49 -4.62 34.95
N VAL A 69 3.13 -5.58 34.31
CA VAL A 69 2.74 -6.10 32.98
C VAL A 69 1.34 -6.71 33.01
N ALA A 70 0.98 -7.48 34.03
CA ALA A 70 -0.36 -8.08 34.14
C ALA A 70 -1.47 -7.02 34.14
N ALA A 71 -1.30 -5.94 34.93
CA ALA A 71 -2.23 -4.82 34.94
C ALA A 71 -2.28 -4.07 33.61
N ALA A 72 -1.15 -4.00 32.88
CA ALA A 72 -1.11 -3.39 31.54
C ALA A 72 -1.93 -4.20 30.51
N TYR A 73 -1.92 -5.53 30.61
CA TYR A 73 -2.78 -6.40 29.80
C TYR A 73 -4.25 -6.22 30.16
N GLU A 74 -4.60 -6.30 31.44
CA GLU A 74 -5.99 -6.11 31.90
C GLU A 74 -6.55 -4.75 31.48
N LEU A 75 -5.73 -3.68 31.59
CA LEU A 75 -6.11 -2.34 31.16
C LEU A 75 -6.37 -2.28 29.64
N GLY A 76 -5.49 -2.89 28.84
CA GLY A 76 -5.64 -2.93 27.39
C GLY A 76 -6.86 -3.74 26.95
N GLU A 77 -7.14 -4.87 27.60
CA GLU A 77 -8.30 -5.72 27.33
C GLU A 77 -9.60 -5.00 27.67
N ARG A 78 -9.66 -4.33 28.83
CA ARG A 78 -10.85 -3.61 29.30
C ARG A 78 -11.21 -2.45 28.39
N HIS A 79 -10.23 -1.63 28.03
CA HIS A 79 -10.43 -0.41 27.25
C HIS A 79 -10.21 -0.61 25.75
N HIS A 80 -10.11 -1.87 25.30
CA HIS A 80 -9.95 -2.25 23.90
C HIS A 80 -8.78 -1.50 23.21
N ASP A 81 -7.65 -1.38 23.92
CA ASP A 81 -6.43 -0.77 23.41
C ASP A 81 -5.57 -1.76 22.64
N PHE A 82 -6.09 -2.22 21.50
CA PHE A 82 -5.47 -3.28 20.72
C PHE A 82 -4.07 -2.94 20.22
N ASP A 83 -3.79 -1.68 19.87
CA ASP A 83 -2.45 -1.25 19.47
C ASP A 83 -1.42 -1.52 20.59
N SER A 84 -1.72 -1.11 21.82
CA SER A 84 -0.84 -1.36 22.97
C SER A 84 -0.73 -2.86 23.28
N LEU A 85 -1.83 -3.61 23.18
CA LEU A 85 -1.82 -5.06 23.39
C LEU A 85 -0.98 -5.79 22.33
N VAL A 86 -1.00 -5.34 21.07
CA VAL A 86 -0.17 -5.87 19.98
C VAL A 86 1.31 -5.65 20.29
N HIS A 87 1.68 -4.41 20.65
CA HIS A 87 3.05 -4.09 21.03
C HIS A 87 3.51 -4.93 22.23
N LEU A 88 2.68 -5.04 23.26
CA LEU A 88 3.01 -5.79 24.47
C LEU A 88 3.12 -7.30 24.21
N SER A 89 2.24 -7.86 23.38
CA SER A 89 2.22 -9.29 23.05
C SER A 89 3.37 -9.72 22.14
N ASN A 90 3.95 -8.78 21.38
CA ASN A 90 5.13 -9.02 20.54
C ASN A 90 6.45 -8.59 21.19
N ASP A 91 6.43 -8.14 22.45
CA ASP A 91 7.63 -7.76 23.21
C ASP A 91 8.50 -9.02 23.49
N PRO A 92 9.82 -8.98 23.25
CA PRO A 92 10.70 -10.13 23.52
C PRO A 92 10.75 -10.55 24.99
N THR A 93 10.46 -9.65 25.93
CA THR A 93 10.59 -9.88 27.39
C THR A 93 9.28 -10.35 28.02
N HIS A 94 8.16 -9.81 27.53
CA HIS A 94 6.86 -9.93 28.17
C HIS A 94 5.76 -10.46 27.24
N GLY A 95 6.08 -10.61 25.95
CA GLY A 95 5.17 -11.07 24.94
C GLY A 95 4.77 -12.53 25.12
N SER A 96 3.61 -12.86 24.59
CA SER A 96 3.04 -14.21 24.66
C SER A 96 2.33 -14.55 23.36
N PRO A 97 2.84 -15.51 22.57
CA PRO A 97 2.21 -15.90 21.30
C PRO A 97 0.84 -16.57 21.52
N SER A 98 0.62 -17.22 22.67
CA SER A 98 -0.69 -17.81 22.98
C SER A 98 -1.77 -16.74 23.18
N ARG A 99 -1.41 -15.57 23.72
CA ARG A 99 -2.34 -14.44 23.85
C ARG A 99 -2.72 -13.85 22.51
N ILE A 100 -1.75 -13.72 21.59
CA ILE A 100 -2.02 -13.26 20.21
C ILE A 100 -3.10 -14.14 19.57
N ARG A 101 -2.94 -15.47 19.66
CA ARG A 101 -3.92 -16.42 19.14
C ARG A 101 -5.30 -16.24 19.78
N SER A 102 -5.37 -16.19 21.12
CA SER A 102 -6.64 -15.98 21.82
C SER A 102 -7.33 -14.67 21.42
N TYR A 103 -6.57 -13.58 21.24
CA TYR A 103 -7.12 -12.30 20.81
C TYR A 103 -7.57 -12.30 19.35
N LEU A 104 -6.86 -13.00 18.46
CA LEU A 104 -7.32 -13.21 17.08
C LEU A 104 -8.64 -13.98 17.04
N ASP A 105 -8.80 -14.99 17.89
CA ASP A 105 -10.03 -15.79 17.98
C ASP A 105 -11.20 -14.97 18.57
N GLN A 106 -10.94 -14.19 19.62
CA GLN A 106 -11.96 -13.45 20.37
C GLN A 106 -12.38 -12.13 19.69
N TYR A 107 -11.40 -11.30 19.30
CA TYR A 107 -11.63 -9.93 18.81
C TYR A 107 -11.52 -9.81 17.28
N ARG A 108 -11.01 -10.85 16.61
CA ARG A 108 -10.97 -10.93 15.13
C ARG A 108 -10.33 -9.69 14.50
N ARG A 109 -11.08 -8.95 13.68
CA ARG A 109 -10.58 -7.81 12.88
C ARG A 109 -10.01 -6.70 13.76
N ASP A 110 -10.66 -6.42 14.89
CA ASP A 110 -10.30 -5.30 15.76
C ASP A 110 -8.88 -5.45 16.35
N PHE A 111 -8.45 -6.70 16.56
CA PHE A 111 -7.08 -7.01 16.97
C PHE A 111 -6.16 -7.35 15.78
N ALA A 112 -6.65 -8.09 14.79
CA ALA A 112 -5.86 -8.53 13.65
C ALA A 112 -5.30 -7.37 12.81
N PHE A 113 -6.09 -6.32 12.59
CA PHE A 113 -5.67 -5.19 11.75
C PHE A 113 -4.51 -4.40 12.37
N PRO A 114 -4.59 -3.98 13.65
CA PRO A 114 -3.44 -3.44 14.37
C PRO A 114 -2.23 -4.38 14.38
N LEU A 115 -2.45 -5.69 14.55
CA LEU A 115 -1.36 -6.69 14.57
C LEU A 115 -0.64 -6.74 13.22
N TYR A 116 -1.38 -6.79 12.12
CA TYR A 116 -0.80 -6.86 10.79
C TYR A 116 -0.11 -5.57 10.39
N ARG A 117 -0.68 -4.42 10.75
CA ARG A 117 -0.01 -3.13 10.61
C ARG A 117 1.32 -3.10 11.37
N PHE A 118 1.34 -3.60 12.61
CA PHE A 118 2.56 -3.73 13.38
C PHE A 118 3.59 -4.64 12.68
N TYR A 119 3.19 -5.75 12.06
CA TYR A 119 4.12 -6.59 11.30
C TYR A 119 4.67 -5.90 10.06
N LEU A 120 3.87 -5.10 9.35
CA LEU A 120 4.35 -4.27 8.24
C LEU A 120 5.38 -3.24 8.74
N ASP A 121 5.06 -2.50 9.81
CA ASP A 121 5.91 -1.46 10.38
C ASP A 121 7.25 -2.02 10.89
N GLN A 122 7.25 -3.26 11.41
CA GLN A 122 8.46 -3.95 11.88
C GLN A 122 9.19 -4.74 10.78
N GLY A 123 8.70 -4.73 9.53
CA GLY A 123 9.28 -5.51 8.43
C GLY A 123 9.17 -7.03 8.60
N LYS A 124 8.26 -7.51 9.45
CA LYS A 124 8.02 -8.94 9.74
C LYS A 124 7.09 -9.58 8.71
N LEU A 125 7.40 -9.39 7.42
CA LEU A 125 6.54 -9.83 6.30
C LEU A 125 6.31 -11.34 6.29
N ARG A 126 7.33 -12.13 6.64
CA ARG A 126 7.18 -13.59 6.70
C ARG A 126 6.14 -14.03 7.73
N THR A 127 6.19 -13.44 8.94
CA THR A 127 5.21 -13.73 10.00
C THR A 127 3.81 -13.29 9.61
N LEU A 128 3.69 -12.20 8.83
CA LEU A 128 2.42 -11.73 8.31
C LEU A 128 1.81 -12.67 7.26
N LEU A 129 2.62 -13.17 6.34
CA LEU A 129 2.19 -14.01 5.20
C LEU A 129 2.03 -15.49 5.55
N GLU A 130 2.46 -15.92 6.73
CA GLU A 130 2.28 -17.28 7.25
C GLU A 130 1.29 -17.31 8.45
N PRO A 131 0.04 -16.80 8.32
CA PRO A 131 -0.94 -16.90 9.40
C PRO A 131 -1.42 -18.36 9.57
N GLU A 132 -1.98 -18.69 10.73
CA GLU A 132 -2.71 -19.95 10.88
C GLU A 132 -3.90 -19.99 9.91
N GLU A 133 -4.24 -21.17 9.39
CA GLU A 133 -5.32 -21.33 8.41
C GLU A 133 -6.67 -20.76 8.89
N ALA A 134 -6.94 -20.82 10.20
CA ALA A 134 -8.13 -20.22 10.82
C ALA A 134 -8.18 -18.68 10.72
N HIS A 135 -7.03 -18.03 10.63
CA HIS A 135 -6.90 -16.56 10.60
C HIS A 135 -6.62 -16.01 9.19
N ARG A 136 -6.43 -16.88 8.18
CA ARG A 136 -6.31 -16.49 6.76
C ARG A 136 -7.39 -15.51 6.29
N PRO A 137 -8.70 -15.67 6.62
CA PRO A 137 -9.72 -14.72 6.18
C PRO A 137 -9.54 -13.31 6.75
N LEU A 138 -8.92 -13.18 7.92
CA LEU A 138 -8.60 -11.89 8.53
C LEU A 138 -7.47 -11.19 7.78
N LEU A 139 -6.46 -11.95 7.33
CA LEU A 139 -5.36 -11.41 6.51
C LEU A 139 -5.89 -10.94 5.16
N ILE A 140 -6.73 -11.74 4.50
CA ILE A 140 -7.35 -11.36 3.22
C ILE A 140 -8.15 -10.07 3.39
N ALA A 141 -9.01 -9.98 4.41
CA ALA A 141 -9.79 -8.77 4.67
C ALA A 141 -8.93 -7.54 4.96
N PHE A 142 -7.77 -7.72 5.58
CA PHE A 142 -6.82 -6.64 5.84
C PHE A 142 -6.13 -6.16 4.55
N LEU A 143 -5.63 -7.10 3.74
CA LEU A 143 -4.98 -6.80 2.46
C LEU A 143 -5.97 -6.19 1.47
N ASP A 144 -7.20 -6.69 1.38
CA ASP A 144 -8.25 -6.10 0.54
C ASP A 144 -8.66 -4.69 1.01
N SER A 145 -8.45 -4.36 2.29
CA SER A 145 -8.75 -3.02 2.83
C SER A 145 -7.61 -2.02 2.66
N THR A 146 -6.42 -2.50 2.34
CA THR A 146 -5.22 -1.69 2.18
C THR A 146 -4.91 -1.64 0.69
N ASP A 147 -4.72 -0.47 0.09
CA ASP A 147 -4.37 -0.35 -1.34
C ASP A 147 -2.93 -0.86 -1.67
N ASP A 148 -2.35 -1.74 -0.84
CA ASP A 148 -1.00 -2.28 -0.99
C ASP A 148 -0.99 -3.53 -1.87
N ASN A 149 -1.15 -3.30 -3.18
CA ASN A 149 -1.18 -4.35 -4.18
C ASN A 149 0.11 -5.20 -4.19
N LYS A 150 1.25 -4.64 -3.78
CA LYS A 150 2.57 -5.32 -3.78
C LYS A 150 2.61 -6.56 -2.90
N LEU A 151 1.85 -6.56 -1.81
CA LEU A 151 1.76 -7.68 -0.87
C LEU A 151 0.51 -8.52 -1.12
N ALA A 152 -0.58 -7.89 -1.57
CA ALA A 152 -1.83 -8.59 -1.87
C ALA A 152 -1.64 -9.75 -2.85
N TRP A 153 -0.98 -9.50 -4.00
CA TRP A 153 -0.81 -10.53 -5.03
C TRP A 153 -0.04 -11.76 -4.55
N ILE A 154 0.92 -11.60 -3.63
CA ILE A 154 1.71 -12.70 -3.07
C ILE A 154 0.82 -13.62 -2.25
N ASN A 155 -0.02 -13.03 -1.40
CA ASN A 155 -0.99 -13.78 -0.61
C ASN A 155 -2.05 -14.44 -1.51
N ASP A 156 -2.54 -13.73 -2.52
CA ASP A 156 -3.56 -14.22 -3.45
C ASP A 156 -3.10 -15.46 -4.23
N VAL A 157 -1.85 -15.47 -4.70
CA VAL A 157 -1.25 -16.66 -5.33
C VAL A 157 -1.17 -17.83 -4.35
N ALA A 158 -0.92 -17.58 -3.07
CA ALA A 158 -0.81 -18.62 -2.05
C ALA A 158 -2.16 -19.22 -1.60
N ILE A 159 -3.29 -18.60 -1.97
CA ILE A 159 -4.66 -19.06 -1.66
C ILE A 159 -5.46 -19.40 -2.92
N ASP A 160 -4.78 -19.57 -4.06
CA ASP A 160 -5.38 -19.88 -5.37
C ASP A 160 -6.37 -18.81 -5.88
N ARG A 161 -6.26 -17.56 -5.42
CA ARG A 161 -7.09 -16.42 -5.88
C ARG A 161 -6.42 -15.71 -7.08
N PHE A 162 -6.20 -16.47 -8.16
CA PHE A 162 -5.43 -15.98 -9.30
C PHE A 162 -6.07 -14.78 -10.04
N ASP A 163 -7.40 -14.65 -10.02
CA ASP A 163 -8.12 -13.50 -10.58
C ASP A 163 -7.65 -12.18 -9.97
N HIS A 164 -7.62 -12.14 -8.65
CA HIS A 164 -7.23 -10.94 -7.90
C HIS A 164 -5.73 -10.69 -8.03
N ALA A 165 -4.91 -11.75 -7.99
CA ALA A 165 -3.47 -11.66 -8.20
C ALA A 165 -3.12 -11.07 -9.58
N SER A 166 -3.79 -11.52 -10.65
CA SER A 166 -3.57 -11.00 -12.00
C SER A 166 -3.90 -9.52 -12.11
N LEU A 167 -5.05 -9.09 -11.55
CA LEU A 167 -5.44 -7.69 -11.53
C LEU A 167 -4.43 -6.84 -10.73
N ALA A 168 -4.08 -7.25 -9.52
CA ALA A 168 -3.12 -6.55 -8.66
C ALA A 168 -1.74 -6.42 -9.33
N LEU A 169 -1.25 -7.48 -9.97
CA LEU A 169 0.02 -7.48 -10.71
C LEU A 169 -0.02 -6.55 -11.93
N SER A 170 -1.13 -6.52 -12.68
CA SER A 170 -1.30 -5.62 -13.82
C SER A 170 -1.34 -4.16 -13.40
N THR A 171 -2.02 -3.85 -12.29
CA THR A 171 -2.05 -2.50 -11.72
C THR A 171 -0.67 -2.06 -11.23
N GLU A 172 0.03 -2.91 -10.49
CA GLU A 172 1.37 -2.60 -9.99
C GLU A 172 2.39 -2.45 -11.14
N ALA A 173 2.29 -3.29 -12.18
CA ALA A 173 3.12 -3.18 -13.38
C ALA A 173 2.92 -1.85 -14.14
N ALA A 174 1.76 -1.21 -14.00
CA ALA A 174 1.51 0.08 -14.63
C ALA A 174 2.37 1.19 -14.00
N GLU A 175 2.56 1.14 -12.68
CA GLU A 175 3.30 2.12 -11.89
C GLU A 175 4.80 1.80 -11.75
N GLU A 176 5.20 0.56 -12.03
CA GLU A 176 6.58 0.09 -11.88
C GLU A 176 7.56 0.76 -12.89
N PRO A 177 8.59 1.50 -12.41
CA PRO A 177 9.55 2.19 -13.28
C PRO A 177 10.59 1.24 -13.91
N SER A 178 10.92 0.12 -13.28
CA SER A 178 11.90 -0.83 -13.80
C SER A 178 11.30 -1.68 -14.91
N VAL A 179 11.83 -1.57 -16.13
CA VAL A 179 11.41 -2.38 -17.29
C VAL A 179 11.53 -3.88 -16.99
N ALA A 180 12.58 -4.31 -16.28
CA ALA A 180 12.79 -5.70 -15.92
C ALA A 180 11.76 -6.21 -14.91
N THR A 181 11.46 -5.41 -13.88
CA THR A 181 10.46 -5.75 -12.85
C THR A 181 9.06 -5.76 -13.46
N LYS A 182 8.75 -4.75 -14.28
CA LYS A 182 7.49 -4.66 -15.04
C LYS A 182 7.27 -5.86 -15.94
N LYS A 183 8.31 -6.32 -16.66
CA LYS A 183 8.25 -7.55 -17.46
C LYS A 183 7.87 -8.75 -16.60
N LEU A 184 8.51 -8.90 -15.44
CA LEU A 184 8.25 -10.00 -14.52
C LEU A 184 6.80 -9.94 -14.00
N MET A 185 6.34 -8.77 -13.55
CA MET A 185 4.97 -8.60 -13.04
C MET A 185 3.92 -8.91 -14.11
N LEU A 186 4.08 -8.40 -15.33
CA LEU A 186 3.17 -8.70 -16.44
C LEU A 186 3.20 -10.19 -16.83
N SER A 187 4.38 -10.82 -16.81
CA SER A 187 4.50 -12.25 -17.10
C SER A 187 3.80 -13.10 -16.04
N LEU A 188 3.96 -12.75 -14.75
CA LEU A 188 3.23 -13.39 -13.66
C LEU A 188 1.73 -13.13 -13.75
N SER A 189 1.32 -11.91 -14.10
CA SER A 189 -0.09 -11.56 -14.30
C SER A 189 -0.73 -12.43 -15.37
N LYS A 190 -0.05 -12.60 -16.52
CA LYS A 190 -0.49 -13.50 -17.59
C LYS A 190 -0.61 -14.94 -17.11
N LEU A 191 0.38 -15.44 -16.38
CA LEU A 191 0.35 -16.81 -15.85
C LEU A 191 -0.79 -17.02 -14.85
N ALA A 192 -1.03 -16.06 -13.96
CA ALA A 192 -2.16 -16.10 -13.02
C ALA A 192 -3.49 -16.10 -13.77
N GLN A 193 -3.65 -15.22 -14.76
CA GLN A 193 -4.85 -15.15 -15.59
C GLN A 193 -5.08 -16.44 -16.40
N VAL A 194 -4.03 -17.15 -16.81
CA VAL A 194 -4.17 -18.44 -17.50
C VAL A 194 -4.46 -19.57 -16.51
N ALA A 195 -3.89 -19.55 -15.31
CA ALA A 195 -4.07 -20.60 -14.30
C ALA A 195 -5.51 -20.76 -13.80
N GLN A 196 -6.30 -19.68 -13.83
CA GLN A 196 -7.73 -19.69 -13.47
C GLN A 196 -8.67 -20.19 -14.57
N LEU A 197 -8.22 -20.26 -15.82
CA LEU A 197 -9.10 -20.55 -16.95
C LEU A 197 -9.24 -22.07 -17.14
N ASP A 198 -10.49 -22.53 -17.25
CA ASP A 198 -10.76 -23.84 -17.81
C ASP A 198 -10.80 -23.78 -19.35
N GLN A 199 -10.83 -24.95 -19.99
CA GLN A 199 -10.77 -25.07 -21.45
C GLN A 199 -11.93 -24.36 -22.17
N GLN A 200 -13.07 -24.19 -21.51
CA GLN A 200 -14.27 -23.57 -22.09
C GLN A 200 -14.24 -22.04 -21.91
N ALA A 201 -13.77 -21.55 -20.77
CA ALA A 201 -13.58 -20.13 -20.49
C ALA A 201 -12.49 -19.51 -21.36
N PHE A 202 -11.49 -20.29 -21.78
CA PHE A 202 -10.43 -19.83 -22.68
C PHE A 202 -10.95 -19.37 -24.05
N GLU A 203 -12.06 -19.93 -24.53
CA GLU A 203 -12.68 -19.55 -25.81
C GLU A 203 -13.56 -18.30 -25.71
N GLY A 204 -13.73 -17.74 -24.50
CA GLY A 204 -14.51 -16.53 -24.25
C GLY A 204 -13.82 -15.29 -24.83
N GLU A 205 -14.56 -14.49 -25.61
CA GLU A 205 -14.03 -13.28 -26.24
C GLU A 205 -13.50 -12.26 -25.22
N ASP A 206 -14.16 -12.13 -24.07
CA ASP A 206 -13.72 -11.20 -23.00
C ASP A 206 -12.39 -11.61 -22.39
N VAL A 207 -12.17 -12.92 -22.21
CA VAL A 207 -10.93 -13.49 -21.68
C VAL A 207 -9.80 -13.31 -22.68
N GLN A 208 -10.06 -13.60 -23.95
CA GLN A 208 -9.12 -13.39 -25.05
C GLN A 208 -8.67 -11.92 -25.13
N ARG A 209 -9.63 -10.98 -25.07
CA ARG A 209 -9.33 -9.53 -25.07
C ARG A 209 -8.49 -9.10 -23.86
N ALA A 210 -8.78 -9.64 -22.68
CA ALA A 210 -8.00 -9.34 -21.49
C ALA A 210 -6.56 -9.88 -21.58
N LEU A 211 -6.39 -11.08 -22.14
CA LEU A 211 -5.09 -11.70 -22.34
C LEU A 211 -4.25 -10.95 -23.39
N GLU A 212 -4.88 -10.55 -24.50
CA GLU A 212 -4.28 -9.71 -25.55
C GLU A 212 -3.77 -8.39 -24.98
N ALA A 213 -4.52 -7.75 -24.07
CA ALA A 213 -4.09 -6.51 -23.44
C ALA A 213 -2.81 -6.69 -22.58
N VAL A 214 -2.66 -7.81 -21.88
CA VAL A 214 -1.43 -8.11 -21.13
C VAL A 214 -0.27 -8.41 -22.10
N ASP A 215 -0.56 -9.11 -23.20
CA ASP A 215 0.42 -9.42 -24.24
C ASP A 215 0.95 -8.18 -24.97
N ASP A 216 0.08 -7.26 -25.35
CA ASP A 216 0.47 -5.98 -25.94
C ASP A 216 1.42 -5.19 -25.02
N ASN A 217 1.14 -5.21 -23.71
CA ASN A 217 2.00 -4.58 -22.70
C ASN A 217 3.35 -5.30 -22.58
N LEU A 218 3.38 -6.63 -22.65
CA LEU A 218 4.62 -7.42 -22.65
C LEU A 218 5.45 -7.13 -23.90
N ASP A 219 4.83 -7.04 -25.07
CA ASP A 219 5.50 -6.70 -26.33
C ASP A 219 6.11 -5.30 -26.27
N LEU A 220 5.37 -4.32 -25.74
CA LEU A 220 5.92 -2.99 -25.51
C LEU A 220 7.16 -3.04 -24.60
N VAL A 221 7.10 -3.77 -23.48
CA VAL A 221 8.23 -3.92 -22.56
C VAL A 221 9.42 -4.63 -23.23
N ASN A 222 9.16 -5.65 -24.05
CA ASN A 222 10.19 -6.33 -24.83
C ASN A 222 10.85 -5.39 -25.84
N THR A 223 10.09 -4.54 -26.55
CA THR A 223 10.67 -3.54 -27.45
C THR A 223 11.53 -2.53 -26.69
N GLN A 224 11.10 -2.07 -25.52
CA GLN A 224 11.87 -1.17 -24.66
C GLN A 224 13.19 -1.80 -24.22
N GLN A 225 13.17 -3.07 -23.80
CA GLN A 225 14.36 -3.81 -23.39
C GLN A 225 15.34 -4.03 -24.56
N ASN A 226 14.82 -4.38 -25.73
CA ASN A 226 15.61 -4.57 -26.94
C ASN A 226 16.26 -3.27 -27.39
N LEU A 227 15.52 -2.16 -27.38
CA LEU A 227 16.05 -0.83 -27.70
C LEU A 227 17.11 -0.39 -26.69
N SER A 228 16.87 -0.60 -25.39
CA SER A 228 17.85 -0.29 -24.34
C SER A 228 19.15 -1.08 -24.53
N THR A 229 19.04 -2.37 -24.85
CA THR A 229 20.20 -3.24 -25.12
C THR A 229 20.95 -2.79 -26.37
N PHE A 230 20.22 -2.47 -27.43
CA PHE A 230 20.80 -1.95 -28.67
C PHE A 230 21.55 -0.63 -28.43
N PHE A 231 20.93 0.35 -27.76
CA PHE A 231 21.59 1.62 -27.45
C PHE A 231 22.80 1.44 -26.53
N SER A 232 22.71 0.54 -25.56
CA SER A 232 23.84 0.21 -24.68
C SER A 232 24.99 -0.43 -25.46
N SER A 233 24.70 -1.27 -26.46
CA SER A 233 25.74 -1.85 -27.34
C SER A 233 26.43 -0.82 -28.23
N LEU A 234 25.76 0.30 -28.52
CA LEU A 234 26.33 1.43 -29.25
C LEU A 234 27.20 2.33 -28.37
N LEU A 235 27.29 2.09 -27.06
CA LEU A 235 28.13 2.87 -26.15
C LEU A 235 29.40 2.10 -25.82
N SER A 236 30.54 2.79 -25.82
CA SER A 236 31.84 2.29 -25.37
C SER A 236 31.95 2.37 -23.84
N GLY A 237 32.85 1.60 -23.22
CA GLY A 237 32.96 1.52 -21.76
C GLY A 237 33.20 2.85 -21.02
N THR A 238 33.82 3.83 -21.68
CA THR A 238 33.96 5.20 -21.15
C THR A 238 32.67 6.01 -21.26
N GLU A 239 31.90 5.78 -22.33
CA GLU A 239 30.64 6.46 -22.64
C GLU A 239 29.49 5.97 -21.74
N MET A 240 29.52 4.70 -21.33
CA MET A 240 28.59 4.15 -20.32
C MET A 240 28.68 4.83 -18.95
N ARG A 241 29.78 5.55 -18.65
CA ARG A 241 29.96 6.28 -17.38
C ARG A 241 29.46 7.72 -17.44
N MET A 242 29.08 8.20 -18.62
CA MET A 242 28.56 9.56 -18.79
C MET A 242 27.12 9.65 -18.25
N PRO A 243 26.65 10.84 -17.87
CA PRO A 243 25.23 11.04 -17.53
C PRO A 243 24.31 10.68 -18.70
N SER A 244 23.08 10.23 -18.40
CA SER A 244 22.13 9.67 -19.36
C SER A 244 21.79 10.60 -20.54
N THR A 245 21.89 11.91 -20.33
CA THR A 245 21.69 12.93 -21.38
C THR A 245 22.80 12.91 -22.42
N GLU A 246 24.05 12.83 -21.99
CA GLU A 246 25.22 12.79 -22.87
C GLU A 246 25.33 11.45 -23.60
N GLN A 247 24.97 10.35 -22.92
CA GLN A 247 24.82 9.04 -23.57
C GLN A 247 23.81 9.09 -24.72
N GLY A 248 22.68 9.79 -24.52
CA GLY A 248 21.64 9.96 -25.53
C GLY A 248 22.14 10.71 -26.77
N GLU A 249 22.98 11.73 -26.60
CA GLU A 249 23.57 12.49 -27.71
C GLU A 249 24.56 11.64 -28.53
N VAL A 250 25.41 10.85 -27.87
CA VAL A 250 26.35 9.96 -28.55
C VAL A 250 25.62 8.88 -29.34
N VAL A 251 24.59 8.26 -28.75
CA VAL A 251 23.73 7.30 -29.44
C VAL A 251 23.03 7.96 -30.63
N ALA A 252 22.50 9.17 -30.46
CA ALA A 252 21.86 9.93 -31.53
C ALA A 252 22.82 10.21 -32.68
N ALA A 253 24.07 10.62 -32.40
CA ALA A 253 25.07 10.87 -33.42
C ALA A 253 25.42 9.61 -34.23
N ARG A 254 25.58 8.46 -33.55
CA ARG A 254 25.88 7.18 -34.22
C ARG A 254 24.70 6.70 -35.08
N ILE A 255 23.48 6.77 -34.55
CA ILE A 255 22.27 6.39 -35.31
C ILE A 255 22.00 7.36 -36.46
N ALA A 256 22.19 8.67 -36.26
CA ALA A 256 22.02 9.67 -37.31
C ALA A 256 23.00 9.47 -38.48
N SER A 257 24.23 9.04 -38.20
CA SER A 257 25.21 8.70 -39.24
C SER A 257 24.82 7.49 -40.10
N ALA A 258 23.91 6.63 -39.61
CA ALA A 258 23.33 5.53 -40.36
C ALA A 258 22.04 5.94 -41.13
N LEU A 259 21.52 7.15 -40.90
CA LEU A 259 20.28 7.67 -41.49
C LEU A 259 20.54 8.72 -42.60
N THR A 260 21.73 8.69 -43.20
CA THR A 260 22.21 9.64 -44.23
C THR A 260 21.24 9.82 -45.40
N ASP A 261 20.47 8.77 -45.73
CA ASP A 261 19.47 8.78 -46.81
C ASP A 261 18.11 9.39 -46.42
N ARG A 262 17.91 9.80 -45.15
CA ARG A 262 16.63 10.36 -44.64
C ARG A 262 16.85 11.53 -43.67
N PRO A 263 17.20 12.73 -44.17
CA PRO A 263 17.58 13.89 -43.34
C PRO A 263 16.48 14.39 -42.41
N ALA A 264 15.21 14.25 -42.81
CA ALA A 264 14.06 14.65 -41.98
C ALA A 264 13.89 13.81 -40.70
N LEU A 265 14.30 12.54 -40.73
CA LEU A 265 14.28 11.66 -39.55
C LEU A 265 15.47 11.96 -38.65
N ALA A 266 16.67 12.16 -39.21
CA ALA A 266 17.88 12.51 -38.47
C ALA A 266 17.69 13.77 -37.60
N GLN A 267 17.06 14.82 -38.17
CA GLN A 267 16.79 16.08 -37.47
C GLN A 267 15.80 15.89 -36.30
N ARG A 268 14.71 15.12 -36.49
CA ARG A 268 13.73 14.86 -35.44
C ARG A 268 14.23 13.94 -34.31
N SER A 269 15.12 13.00 -34.61
CA SER A 269 15.75 12.16 -33.57
C SER A 269 16.68 12.98 -32.66
N GLY A 270 17.46 13.92 -33.21
CA GLY A 270 18.29 14.82 -32.41
C GLY A 270 17.47 15.74 -31.49
N GLU A 271 16.40 16.36 -32.02
CA GLU A 271 15.54 17.28 -31.25
C GLU A 271 14.78 16.58 -30.11
N ARG A 272 14.24 15.37 -30.32
CA ARG A 272 13.45 14.66 -29.30
C ARG A 272 14.30 14.03 -28.20
N LEU A 273 15.50 13.54 -28.52
CA LEU A 273 16.42 12.99 -27.51
C LEU A 273 17.00 14.11 -26.62
N ALA A 274 17.30 15.28 -27.19
CA ALA A 274 17.75 16.46 -26.44
C ALA A 274 16.66 17.07 -25.54
N CYS A 275 15.38 17.02 -25.94
CA CYS A 275 14.28 17.51 -25.10
C CYS A 275 13.97 16.62 -23.88
N ARG A 276 14.34 15.34 -23.89
CA ARG A 276 14.07 14.43 -22.76
C ARG A 276 14.98 14.65 -21.55
N GLY A 277 16.12 15.33 -21.74
CA GLY A 277 16.97 15.81 -20.64
C GLY A 277 16.39 16.96 -19.81
N ARG A 278 15.33 17.62 -20.31
CA ARG A 278 14.62 18.71 -19.59
C ARG A 278 13.29 18.29 -18.97
N LEU A 279 12.82 17.06 -19.21
CA LEU A 279 11.48 16.59 -18.83
C LEU A 279 11.41 15.82 -17.50
N SER A 280 12.50 15.78 -16.71
CA SER A 280 12.44 15.27 -15.32
C SER A 280 11.51 16.10 -14.42
N SER A 281 11.10 17.30 -14.83
CA SER A 281 10.14 18.15 -14.11
C SER A 281 8.69 18.06 -14.61
N LEU A 282 8.39 17.31 -15.69
CA LEU A 282 7.08 17.35 -16.35
C LEU A 282 6.39 15.98 -16.52
N CYS A 283 7.02 14.87 -16.10
CA CYS A 283 6.35 13.55 -16.14
C CYS A 283 5.13 13.42 -15.22
N SER A 284 4.86 14.36 -14.31
CA SER A 284 3.59 14.38 -13.57
C SER A 284 2.38 14.81 -14.40
N ALA A 285 2.55 15.50 -15.54
CA ALA A 285 1.43 16.16 -16.23
C ALA A 285 0.84 15.38 -17.43
N CYS A 286 1.51 14.31 -17.91
CA CYS A 286 1.02 13.55 -19.07
C CYS A 286 0.17 12.32 -18.70
N PHE A 287 0.13 11.92 -17.42
CA PHE A 287 -0.64 10.76 -16.98
C PHE A 287 -2.14 11.06 -16.75
N ASP A 288 -2.54 12.33 -16.72
CA ASP A 288 -3.90 12.77 -16.37
C ASP A 288 -4.89 12.85 -17.56
N VAL A 289 -4.48 12.50 -18.78
CA VAL A 289 -5.33 12.66 -19.98
C VAL A 289 -6.18 11.41 -20.31
N GLN A 290 -6.01 10.28 -19.62
CA GLN A 290 -6.76 9.05 -19.90
C GLN A 290 -7.96 8.77 -18.97
N ARG A 291 -8.34 9.70 -18.08
CA ARG A 291 -9.61 9.61 -17.31
C ARG A 291 -10.57 10.74 -17.66
N THR A 292 -11.32 10.61 -18.75
CA THR A 292 -12.66 11.21 -18.85
C THR A 292 -13.60 10.27 -19.59
N PRO A 293 -14.75 9.89 -19.02
CA PRO A 293 -15.76 9.13 -19.75
C PRO A 293 -16.63 10.08 -20.59
N HIS A 294 -17.04 9.56 -21.74
CA HIS A 294 -17.95 10.15 -22.71
C HIS A 294 -19.20 10.78 -22.08
N THR A 295 -19.44 12.06 -22.40
CA THR A 295 -20.81 12.58 -22.54
C THR A 295 -20.92 13.33 -23.86
N THR A 296 -21.65 12.71 -24.78
CA THR A 296 -22.14 13.25 -26.05
C THR A 296 -23.24 14.27 -25.77
N SER A 297 -23.11 15.50 -26.26
CA SER A 297 -24.29 16.32 -26.62
C SER A 297 -23.92 17.33 -27.70
N CYS A 298 -24.57 17.16 -28.85
CA CYS A 298 -24.43 17.96 -30.06
C CYS A 298 -24.76 19.45 -29.83
N ALA A 299 -23.94 20.28 -30.45
CA ALA A 299 -24.21 21.69 -30.70
C ALA A 299 -25.29 21.84 -31.80
N THR A 300 -26.22 22.77 -31.59
CA THR A 300 -26.88 23.47 -32.69
C THR A 300 -27.04 24.92 -32.29
N GLY A 301 -26.19 25.79 -32.85
CA GLY A 301 -26.30 27.23 -32.68
C GLY A 301 -27.45 27.79 -33.50
N ARG A 302 -28.11 28.82 -32.96
CA ARG A 302 -28.75 29.85 -33.80
C ARG A 302 -28.67 31.22 -33.13
N LEU A 303 -28.06 32.11 -33.90
CA LEU A 303 -27.87 33.54 -33.73
C LEU A 303 -29.18 34.26 -33.37
N ARG A 304 -29.14 35.13 -32.35
CA ARG A 304 -30.15 36.17 -32.14
C ARG A 304 -29.69 37.45 -32.85
N PHE A 305 -30.42 37.82 -33.91
CA PHE A 305 -30.51 39.19 -34.39
C PHE A 305 -31.71 39.85 -33.69
N GLY A 306 -31.55 41.10 -33.25
CA GLY A 306 -32.62 41.90 -32.67
C GLY A 306 -33.56 42.50 -33.71
N SER A 307 -34.79 42.83 -33.29
CA SER A 307 -35.58 43.95 -33.80
C SER A 307 -36.83 44.15 -32.92
N SER A 308 -37.05 45.42 -32.59
CA SER A 308 -38.29 46.06 -32.11
C SER A 308 -38.78 45.78 -30.68
#